data_AF-A0A923HJR0-F1
#
_entry.id   AF-A0A923HJR0-F1
#
_cell.length_a   1.000
_cell.length_b   1.000
_cell.length_c   1.000
_cell.angle_alpha   90.00
_cell.angle_beta   90.00
_cell.angle_gamma   90.00
#
_symmetry.space_group_name_H-M   'P 1'
#
loop_
_entity.id
_entity.type
_entity.pdbx_description
1 polymer ?
#
loop_
_entity_poly.entity_id
_entity_poly.type
_entity_poly.pdbx_seq_one_letter_code
_entity_poly.pdbx_strand_id
1 'polypeptide(L)'
;MSQVQSWSDISDTSISEVGVRQQHRPSENFKFYSNTYEANQSITIKASHGFRVYVLTGSCALNVNGQVVELETEQFIQLKDGSYTCDTGSEGLSIVKVFNTAKSTAVKK
;
A
#
# COMPACT_ATOMS: atom_id res chain seq x y z
N MET A 1 3.39 9.73 11.83
CA MET A 1 2.58 10.20 10.69
C MET A 1 2.84 9.25 9.53
N SER A 2 1.82 8.87 8.76
CA SER A 2 2.02 8.08 7.54
C SER A 2 2.50 9.03 6.45
N GLN A 3 3.72 8.82 5.96
CA GLN A 3 4.36 9.68 4.97
C GLN A 3 4.41 8.94 3.64
N VAL A 4 4.03 9.63 2.56
CA VAL A 4 4.18 9.16 1.18
C VAL A 4 5.66 9.14 0.81
N GLN A 5 6.09 8.06 0.17
CA GLN A 5 7.46 7.85 -0.28
C GLN A 5 7.46 7.45 -1.75
N SER A 6 8.54 7.78 -2.46
CA SER A 6 8.73 7.39 -3.85
C SER A 6 9.45 6.06 -3.91
N TRP A 7 9.08 5.21 -4.87
CA TRP A 7 9.74 3.93 -5.11
C TRP A 7 11.22 4.09 -5.48
N SER A 8 11.53 5.15 -6.23
CA SER A 8 12.91 5.54 -6.59
C SER A 8 13.79 5.85 -5.39
N ASP A 9 13.22 6.14 -4.21
CA ASP A 9 13.99 6.33 -2.98
C ASP A 9 14.60 5.02 -2.46
N ILE A 10 14.08 3.86 -2.89
CA ILE A 10 14.44 2.54 -2.36
C ILE A 10 14.80 1.51 -3.44
N SER A 11 14.72 1.88 -4.72
CA SER A 11 14.96 0.99 -5.86
C SER A 11 15.37 1.79 -7.10
N ASP A 12 16.39 1.30 -7.82
CA ASP A 12 16.83 1.87 -9.10
C ASP A 12 16.03 1.37 -10.31
N THR A 13 15.06 0.47 -10.08
CA THR A 13 14.21 -0.12 -11.13
C THR A 13 12.79 0.44 -11.07
N SER A 14 12.11 0.49 -12.21
CA SER A 14 10.69 0.87 -12.27
C SER A 14 9.81 -0.03 -11.41
N ILE A 15 8.74 0.53 -10.84
CA ILE A 15 7.89 -0.24 -9.94
C ILE A 15 7.20 -1.39 -10.67
N SER A 16 7.17 -2.56 -10.03
CA SER A 16 6.42 -3.72 -10.49
C SER A 16 6.09 -4.62 -9.31
N GLU A 17 5.09 -5.51 -9.45
CA GLU A 17 4.80 -6.49 -8.41
C GLU A 17 6.03 -7.34 -8.06
N VAL A 18 6.80 -7.73 -9.09
CA VAL A 18 8.04 -8.51 -8.90
C VAL A 18 9.08 -7.70 -8.13
N GLY A 19 9.28 -6.43 -8.49
CA GLY A 19 10.19 -5.52 -7.78
C GLY A 19 9.79 -5.34 -6.31
N VAL A 20 8.50 -5.10 -6.04
CA VAL A 20 7.96 -5.01 -4.68
C VAL A 20 8.25 -6.31 -3.90
N ARG A 21 7.98 -7.48 -4.48
CA ARG A 21 8.26 -8.76 -3.83
C ARG A 21 9.75 -8.97 -3.53
N GLN A 22 10.64 -8.56 -4.43
CA GLN A 22 12.09 -8.68 -4.26
C GLN A 22 12.61 -7.76 -3.15
N GLN A 23 12.03 -6.58 -2.99
CA GLN A 23 12.37 -5.64 -1.92
C GLN A 23 12.08 -6.17 -0.51
N HIS A 24 11.13 -7.10 -0.38
CA HIS A 24 10.67 -7.65 0.90
C HIS A 24 11.19 -9.08 1.15
N ARG A 25 12.52 -9.25 1.24
CA ARG A 25 13.16 -10.54 1.58
C ARG A 25 13.45 -10.70 3.09
N PRO A 26 13.25 -11.90 3.68
CA PRO A 26 12.63 -13.09 3.07
C PRO A 26 11.10 -12.97 3.00
N SER A 27 10.53 -13.35 1.86
CA SER A 27 9.10 -13.19 1.54
C SER A 27 8.17 -14.04 2.42
N GLU A 28 8.69 -15.06 3.12
CA GLU A 28 7.92 -15.91 4.05
C GLU A 28 7.26 -15.12 5.19
N ASN A 29 7.85 -13.98 5.54
CA ASN A 29 7.33 -13.06 6.57
C ASN A 29 6.42 -11.98 5.99
N PHE A 30 6.05 -12.07 4.71
CA PHE A 30 5.21 -11.07 4.06
C PHE A 30 4.08 -11.70 3.27
N LYS A 31 2.89 -11.10 3.37
CA LYS A 31 1.75 -11.40 2.50
C LYS A 31 1.57 -10.26 1.51
N PHE A 32 1.44 -10.61 0.24
CA PHE A 32 1.30 -9.68 -0.88
C PHE A 32 -0.08 -9.86 -1.49
N TYR A 33 -0.81 -8.77 -1.68
CA TYR A 33 -2.11 -8.75 -2.33
C TYR A 33 -2.10 -7.72 -3.44
N SER A 34 -2.20 -8.17 -4.68
CA SER A 34 -2.34 -7.31 -5.85
C SER A 34 -3.82 -7.09 -6.13
N ASN A 35 -4.23 -5.83 -6.29
CA ASN A 35 -5.60 -5.48 -6.60
C ASN A 35 -5.62 -4.43 -7.72
N THR A 36 -6.55 -4.60 -8.65
CA THR A 36 -6.84 -3.63 -9.70
C THR A 36 -8.27 -3.14 -9.52
N TYR A 37 -8.49 -1.85 -9.74
CA TYR A 37 -9.77 -1.18 -9.60
C TYR A 37 -10.03 -0.27 -10.80
N GLU A 38 -11.29 -0.07 -11.13
CA GLU A 38 -11.69 0.84 -12.21
C GLU A 38 -11.53 2.30 -11.75
N ALA A 39 -11.53 3.22 -12.72
CA ALA A 39 -11.49 4.66 -12.47
C ALA A 39 -12.73 5.16 -11.73
N ASN A 40 -12.60 6.25 -10.97
CA ASN A 40 -13.67 6.95 -10.26
C ASN A 40 -14.49 6.07 -9.30
N GLN A 41 -13.83 5.13 -8.61
CA GLN A 41 -14.42 4.24 -7.61
C GLN A 41 -13.96 4.61 -6.20
N SER A 42 -14.87 4.58 -5.24
CA SER A 42 -14.53 4.60 -3.82
C SER A 42 -14.41 3.17 -3.29
N ILE A 43 -13.20 2.78 -2.88
CA ILE A 43 -12.93 1.46 -2.30
C ILE A 43 -12.65 1.57 -0.81
N THR A 44 -13.10 0.57 -0.04
CA THR A 44 -12.75 0.47 1.38
C THR A 44 -11.63 -0.56 1.57
N ILE A 45 -10.53 -0.13 2.18
CA ILE A 45 -9.39 -0.96 2.55
C ILE A 45 -9.44 -1.22 4.05
N LYS A 46 -9.78 -2.44 4.45
CA LYS A 46 -9.77 -2.88 5.86
C LYS A 46 -8.54 -3.73 6.12
N ALA A 47 -7.84 -3.44 7.22
CA ALA A 47 -6.64 -4.16 7.62
C ALA A 47 -6.62 -4.35 9.14
N SER A 48 -6.37 -5.58 9.60
CA SER A 48 -6.19 -5.91 11.02
C SER A 48 -4.75 -5.73 11.52
N HIS A 49 -3.82 -5.42 10.61
CA HIS A 49 -2.41 -5.21 10.89
C HIS A 49 -1.88 -4.06 10.03
N GLY A 50 -0.79 -3.43 10.46
CA GLY A 50 -0.08 -2.45 9.65
C GLY A 50 0.43 -3.05 8.34
N PHE A 51 0.36 -2.26 7.26
CA PHE A 51 0.67 -2.70 5.91
C PHE A 51 1.20 -1.55 5.07
N ARG A 52 1.92 -1.87 4.00
CA ARG A 52 2.31 -0.91 2.97
C ARG A 52 1.41 -1.05 1.76
N VAL A 53 1.08 0.06 1.14
CA VAL A 53 0.39 0.10 -0.15
C VAL A 53 1.32 0.75 -1.16
N TYR A 54 1.60 0.04 -2.25
CA TYR A 54 2.37 0.51 -3.39
C TYR A 54 1.42 0.74 -4.57
N VAL A 55 1.53 1.86 -5.26
CA VAL A 55 0.76 2.15 -6.49
C VAL A 55 1.61 1.79 -7.70
N LEU A 56 1.16 0.80 -8.46
CA LEU A 56 1.83 0.37 -9.69
C LEU A 56 1.40 1.19 -10.89
N THR A 57 0.12 1.55 -10.97
CA THR A 57 -0.45 2.37 -12.06
C THR A 57 -1.63 3.19 -11.54
N GLY A 58 -1.89 4.34 -12.18
CA GLY A 58 -2.98 5.25 -11.82
C GLY A 58 -2.65 6.08 -10.58
N SER A 59 -3.70 6.57 -9.92
CA SER A 59 -3.61 7.35 -8.70
C SER A 59 -4.82 7.14 -7.81
N CYS A 60 -4.67 7.47 -6.52
CA CYS A 60 -5.79 7.48 -5.60
C CYS A 60 -5.63 8.48 -4.45
N ALA A 61 -6.78 8.93 -3.94
CA ALA A 61 -6.86 9.74 -2.73
C ALA A 61 -7.26 8.84 -1.55
N LEU A 62 -6.34 8.65 -0.62
CA LEU A 62 -6.54 7.83 0.57
C LEU A 62 -6.95 8.72 1.77
N ASN A 63 -8.11 8.44 2.37
CA ASN A 63 -8.51 9.08 3.62
C ASN A 63 -7.91 8.33 4.82
N VAL A 64 -6.95 8.97 5.48
CA VAL A 64 -6.25 8.48 6.67
C VAL A 64 -6.63 9.37 7.85
N ASN A 65 -7.53 8.88 8.72
CA ASN A 65 -7.99 9.58 9.92
C ASN A 65 -8.54 11.00 9.64
N GLY A 66 -9.28 11.18 8.54
CA GLY A 66 -9.85 12.47 8.15
C GLY A 66 -8.90 13.37 7.35
N GLN A 67 -7.65 12.94 7.14
CA GLN A 67 -6.71 13.61 6.23
C GLN A 67 -6.68 12.87 4.90
N VAL A 68 -6.77 13.62 3.81
CA VAL A 68 -6.61 13.07 2.46
C VAL A 68 -5.12 13.04 2.12
N VAL A 69 -4.65 11.89 1.69
CA VAL A 69 -3.29 11.65 1.21
C VAL A 69 -3.37 11.12 -0.20
N GLU A 70 -2.78 11.84 -1.15
CA GLU A 70 -2.73 11.43 -2.54
C GLU A 70 -1.55 10.49 -2.77
N LEU A 71 -1.80 9.43 -3.53
CA LEU A 71 -0.80 8.46 -3.97
C LEU A 71 -0.88 8.35 -5.49
N GLU A 72 0.26 8.54 -6.13
CA GLU A 72 0.43 8.39 -7.57
C GLU A 72 1.25 7.15 -7.90
N THR A 73 1.34 6.83 -9.19
CA THR A 73 2.18 5.75 -9.70
C THR A 73 3.62 5.87 -9.17
N GLU A 74 4.21 4.74 -8.81
CA GLU A 74 5.53 4.65 -8.17
C GLU A 74 5.60 5.24 -6.75
N GLN A 75 4.49 5.57 -6.11
CA GLN A 75 4.47 5.98 -4.71
C GLN A 75 3.95 4.87 -3.79
N PHE A 76 4.32 4.97 -2.51
CA PHE A 76 3.83 4.08 -1.49
C PHE A 76 3.70 4.75 -0.13
N ILE A 77 2.91 4.14 0.75
CA ILE A 77 2.70 4.60 2.11
C ILE A 77 2.60 3.42 3.09
N GLN A 78 3.10 3.62 4.30
CA GLN A 78 2.88 2.72 5.42
C GLN A 78 1.65 3.15 6.22
N LEU A 79 0.69 2.25 6.33
CA LEU A 79 -0.53 2.41 7.13
C LEU A 79 -0.49 1.50 8.36
N LYS A 80 -1.26 1.86 9.37
CA LYS A 80 -1.53 1.02 10.54
C LYS A 80 -2.71 0.10 10.25
N ASP A 81 -3.08 -0.72 11.21
CA ASP A 81 -4.39 -1.37 11.21
C ASP A 81 -5.51 -0.31 11.24
N GLY A 82 -6.62 -0.61 10.58
CA GLY A 82 -7.73 0.33 10.43
C GLY A 82 -8.60 0.08 9.21
N SER A 83 -9.49 1.03 8.95
CA SER A 83 -10.34 1.08 7.77
C SER A 83 -10.10 2.41 7.07
N TYR A 84 -9.70 2.33 5.79
CA TYR A 84 -9.35 3.49 4.98
C TYR A 84 -10.25 3.53 3.75
N THR A 85 -10.67 4.72 3.34
CA THR A 85 -11.32 4.94 2.05
C THR A 85 -10.27 5.37 1.05
N CYS A 86 -10.33 4.82 -0.15
CA CYS A 86 -9.42 5.12 -1.25
C CYS A 86 -10.28 5.44 -2.47
N ASP A 87 -10.20 6.66 -2.96
CA ASP A 87 -10.94 7.11 -4.13
C ASP A 87 -10.01 7.04 -5.34
N THR A 88 -10.32 6.18 -6.31
CA THR A 88 -9.49 6.00 -7.51
C THR A 88 -9.64 7.21 -8.43
N GLY A 89 -8.53 7.59 -9.07
CA GLY A 89 -8.49 8.71 -10.00
C GLY A 89 -9.24 8.46 -11.32
N SER A 90 -8.96 9.28 -12.31
CA SER A 90 -9.56 9.19 -13.66
C SER A 90 -9.08 8.00 -14.49
N GLU A 91 -8.02 7.33 -14.04
CA GLU A 91 -7.46 6.13 -14.65
C GLU A 91 -7.62 4.92 -13.71
N GLY A 92 -7.63 3.71 -14.27
CA GLY A 92 -7.66 2.49 -13.48
C GLY A 92 -6.47 2.40 -12.51
N LEU A 93 -6.73 1.97 -11.28
CA LEU A 93 -5.74 1.90 -10.22
C LEU A 93 -5.24 0.46 -10.07
N SER A 94 -3.92 0.27 -10.06
CA SER A 94 -3.29 -1.01 -9.69
C SER A 94 -2.42 -0.80 -8.46
N ILE A 95 -2.65 -1.61 -7.41
CA ILE A 95 -1.89 -1.54 -6.16
C ILE A 95 -1.39 -2.90 -5.70
N VAL A 96 -0.32 -2.89 -4.92
CA VAL A 96 0.17 -4.03 -4.15
C VAL A 96 0.15 -3.68 -2.66
N LYS A 97 -0.59 -4.47 -1.88
CA LYS A 97 -0.60 -4.38 -0.42
C LYS A 97 0.36 -5.40 0.16
N VAL A 98 1.27 -4.95 1.04
CA VAL A 98 2.28 -5.79 1.68
C VAL A 98 2.08 -5.78 3.19
N PHE A 99 1.78 -6.93 3.77
CA PHE A 99 1.58 -7.13 5.20
C PHE A 99 2.76 -7.91 5.77
N ASN A 100 3.36 -7.44 6.85
CA ASN A 100 4.33 -8.23 7.59
C ASN A 100 3.60 -9.25 8.49
N THR A 101 3.87 -10.53 8.29
CA THR A 101 3.31 -11.65 9.04
C THR A 101 4.20 -12.13 10.18
N ALA A 102 5.41 -11.58 10.33
CA ALA A 102 6.22 -11.82 11.51
C ALA A 102 5.39 -11.43 12.73
N LYS A 103 5.05 -12.43 13.55
CA LYS A 103 4.12 -12.31 14.68
C LYS A 103 4.42 -11.02 15.43
N SER A 104 3.46 -10.10 15.45
CA SER A 104 3.39 -9.09 16.50
C SER A 104 3.29 -9.87 17.79
N THR A 105 4.44 -10.05 18.46
CA THR A 105 4.51 -10.56 19.83
C THR A 105 3.90 -9.46 20.69
N ALA A 106 2.58 -9.42 20.71
CA ALA A 106 1.83 -8.78 21.77
C ALA A 106 2.21 -9.53 23.05
N VAL A 107 3.22 -9.02 23.74
CA VAL A 107 3.48 -9.34 25.14
C VAL A 107 2.22 -8.92 25.87
N LYS A 108 1.32 -9.88 26.11
CA LYS A 108 0.28 -9.75 27.12
C LYS A 108 1.02 -9.58 28.45
N LYS A 109 0.99 -8.36 28.98
CA LYS A 109 1.30 -8.10 30.38
C LYS A 109 0.18 -8.65 31.25
#